data_AF-D1KAN8-F1
#
_entry.id   AF-D1KAN8-F1
#
_cell.length_a   1.000
_cell.length_b   1.000
_cell.length_c   1.000
_cell.angle_alpha   90.00
_cell.angle_beta   90.00
_cell.angle_gamma   90.00
#
_symmetry.space_group_name_H-M   'P 1'
#
loop_
_entity.id
_entity.type
_entity.pdbx_description
1 polymer ?
#
loop_
_entity_poly.entity_id
_entity_poly.type
_entity_poly.pdbx_seq_one_letter_code
_entity_poly.pdbx_strand_id
1 'polypeptide(L)'
;MKNNIYKKIKLLKLLAMTTLITSSFAFATHSHPETGGGLKGFNIGINSNVDNLPRVRQDLVAPPFLPKHNQVAVGGPKIVEIEMTVIEKEMEIAPGVFVQAMTFNGSNPGPMIIVHEGDYVELTLKNPKTNSLEHNIDFHSSTGALGAGALTHVAPGEEVVIRWKADKTGTFVYHCAPGGTMIPYHVVAGMNGAIMVLPRDGLKDEKGNATSYDKGFYIGEQDWYVMKGADGKFKRYESPVVAMGDTMKVMRGLIPSHLTFNGKVGSLTGDNAMK
;
A
#
# COMPACT_ATOMS: atom_id res chain seq x y z
N MET A 1 0.92 -30.66 69.97
CA MET A 1 0.89 -31.96 69.25
C MET A 1 -0.25 -31.88 68.24
N LYS A 2 0.00 -31.38 67.03
CA LYS A 2 0.42 -32.11 65.80
C LYS A 2 -0.68 -33.04 65.25
N ASN A 3 -1.01 -32.80 63.97
CA ASN A 3 -1.69 -33.67 62.98
C ASN A 3 -3.23 -33.70 63.10
N ASN A 4 -4.07 -33.63 62.05
CA ASN A 4 -3.88 -33.93 60.64
C ASN A 4 -5.07 -33.37 59.82
N ILE A 5 -5.06 -32.08 59.51
CA ILE A 5 -5.86 -31.51 58.41
C ILE A 5 -4.97 -31.59 57.17
N TYR A 6 -5.54 -31.89 55.99
CA TYR A 6 -4.88 -32.17 54.70
C TYR A 6 -4.64 -33.65 54.36
N LYS A 7 -5.72 -34.35 54.00
CA LYS A 7 -5.68 -35.44 53.00
C LYS A 7 -7.08 -35.67 52.43
N LYS A 8 -7.50 -34.86 51.44
CA LYS A 8 -8.53 -35.28 50.46
C LYS A 8 -8.66 -34.47 49.17
N ILE A 9 -7.71 -33.60 48.81
CA ILE A 9 -7.77 -32.90 47.52
C ILE A 9 -6.36 -32.83 46.93
N LYS A 10 -5.96 -33.89 46.21
CA LYS A 10 -5.01 -33.92 45.07
C LYS A 10 -4.70 -35.38 44.70
N LEU A 11 -4.43 -35.59 43.40
CA LEU A 11 -4.27 -36.85 42.64
C LEU A 11 -5.62 -37.54 42.32
N LEU A 12 -5.98 -37.85 41.08
CA LEU A 12 -5.17 -38.10 39.90
C LEU A 12 -5.99 -37.75 38.63
N LYS A 13 -5.46 -36.79 37.86
CA LYS A 13 -5.76 -36.62 36.43
C LYS A 13 -5.14 -37.81 35.70
N LEU A 14 -5.91 -38.62 34.98
CA LEU A 14 -5.60 -39.21 33.67
C LEU A 14 -6.65 -40.28 33.35
N LEU A 15 -7.60 -39.95 32.47
CA LEU A 15 -8.06 -40.91 31.48
C LEU A 15 -8.41 -40.12 30.23
N ALA A 16 -7.61 -40.37 29.19
CA ALA A 16 -7.69 -39.75 27.90
C ALA A 16 -9.00 -40.14 27.21
N MET A 17 -9.75 -39.12 26.79
CA MET A 17 -10.78 -39.27 25.78
C MET A 17 -10.35 -38.43 24.59
N THR A 18 -9.54 -39.05 23.74
CA THR A 18 -9.08 -38.51 22.47
C THR A 18 -10.24 -38.59 21.48
N THR A 19 -11.16 -37.65 21.54
CA THR A 19 -12.01 -37.31 20.39
C THR A 19 -11.26 -36.28 19.57
N LEU A 20 -10.59 -36.77 18.52
CA LEU A 20 -10.06 -35.95 17.44
C LEU A 20 -11.25 -35.25 16.77
N ILE A 21 -11.56 -34.03 17.20
CA ILE A 21 -12.38 -33.12 16.39
C ILE A 21 -11.43 -32.59 15.33
N THR A 22 -11.37 -33.27 14.20
CA THR A 22 -10.83 -32.70 12.98
C THR A 22 -11.77 -31.56 12.58
N SER A 23 -11.50 -30.35 13.04
CA SER A 23 -12.05 -29.17 12.41
C SER A 23 -11.42 -29.09 11.02
N SER A 24 -12.12 -29.67 10.04
CA SER A 24 -11.85 -29.41 8.64
C SER A 24 -11.89 -27.89 8.45
N PHE A 25 -10.73 -27.27 8.31
CA PHE A 25 -10.63 -25.97 7.66
C PHE A 25 -11.05 -26.21 6.21
N ALA A 26 -12.36 -26.15 5.97
CA ALA A 26 -12.87 -25.98 4.63
C ALA A 26 -12.40 -24.59 4.19
N PHE A 27 -11.31 -24.55 3.43
CA PHE A 27 -11.07 -23.43 2.52
C PHE A 27 -12.27 -23.43 1.60
N ALA A 28 -13.22 -22.53 1.87
CA ALA A 28 -14.25 -22.20 0.90
C ALA A 28 -13.51 -21.63 -0.30
N THR A 29 -13.28 -22.47 -1.32
CA THR A 29 -12.92 -22.02 -2.66
C THR A 29 -14.08 -21.17 -3.14
N HIS A 30 -14.04 -19.87 -2.85
CA HIS A 30 -14.88 -18.93 -3.54
C HIS A 30 -14.32 -18.89 -4.96
N SER A 31 -14.99 -19.58 -5.87
CA SER A 31 -14.87 -19.29 -7.28
C SER A 31 -15.18 -17.81 -7.43
N HIS A 32 -14.17 -17.00 -7.74
CA HIS A 32 -14.42 -15.65 -8.23
C HIS A 32 -15.27 -15.82 -9.48
N PRO A 33 -16.52 -15.34 -9.49
CA PRO A 33 -17.25 -15.30 -10.75
C PRO A 33 -16.42 -14.44 -11.69
N GLU A 34 -16.18 -14.92 -12.90
CA GLU A 34 -15.79 -14.08 -14.01
C GLU A 34 -16.90 -13.05 -14.21
N THR A 35 -16.84 -11.95 -13.47
CA THR A 35 -17.67 -10.80 -13.75
C THR A 35 -17.01 -10.14 -14.94
N GLY A 36 -17.47 -10.51 -16.15
CA GLY A 36 -17.51 -9.56 -17.25
C GLY A 36 -18.15 -8.31 -16.66
N GLY A 37 -17.31 -7.30 -16.41
CA GLY A 37 -17.47 -6.35 -15.31
C GLY A 37 -18.92 -5.89 -15.15
N GLY A 38 -19.48 -6.09 -13.95
CA GLY A 38 -20.80 -5.61 -13.59
C GLY A 38 -21.34 -6.15 -12.28
N LEU A 39 -21.92 -5.25 -11.47
CA LEU A 39 -22.65 -5.62 -10.26
C LEU A 39 -23.95 -6.34 -10.63
N LYS A 40 -24.26 -7.43 -9.92
CA LYS A 40 -25.47 -8.22 -10.14
C LYS A 40 -26.72 -7.34 -9.98
N GLY A 41 -27.51 -7.20 -11.05
CA GLY A 41 -28.72 -6.37 -11.09
C GLY A 41 -28.58 -5.00 -11.76
N PHE A 42 -27.40 -4.64 -12.25
CA PHE A 42 -27.18 -3.40 -13.00
C PHE A 42 -26.90 -3.70 -14.48
N ASN A 43 -27.70 -3.12 -15.38
CA ASN A 43 -27.40 -3.12 -16.81
C ASN A 43 -26.26 -2.12 -17.08
N ILE A 44 -25.11 -2.61 -17.52
CA ILE A 44 -24.01 -1.76 -17.99
C ILE A 44 -24.32 -1.37 -19.44
N GLY A 45 -24.89 -0.18 -19.59
CA GLY A 45 -25.34 0.34 -20.89
C GLY A 45 -24.21 0.79 -21.82
N ILE A 46 -22.95 0.76 -21.37
CA ILE A 46 -21.79 1.16 -22.18
C ILE A 46 -20.65 0.19 -21.84
N ASN A 47 -20.38 -0.75 -22.73
CA ASN A 47 -19.11 -1.44 -22.72
C ASN A 47 -18.07 -0.37 -23.09
N SER A 48 -17.18 -0.01 -22.16
CA SER A 48 -16.11 0.92 -22.47
C SER A 48 -15.30 0.27 -23.60
N ASN A 49 -15.38 0.78 -24.82
CA ASN A 49 -14.69 0.24 -26.00
C ASN A 49 -13.17 0.46 -25.86
N VAL A 50 -12.56 -0.20 -24.88
CA VAL A 50 -11.17 -0.04 -24.44
C VAL A 50 -10.25 -1.03 -25.15
N ASP A 51 -10.80 -2.08 -25.74
CA ASP A 51 -10.04 -3.16 -26.37
C ASP A 51 -9.17 -2.66 -27.54
N ASN A 52 -9.58 -1.56 -28.17
CA ASN A 52 -8.87 -0.94 -29.29
C ASN A 52 -7.93 0.20 -28.87
N LEU A 53 -7.83 0.52 -27.57
CA LEU A 53 -6.93 1.57 -27.12
C LEU A 53 -5.47 1.10 -27.17
N PRO A 54 -4.52 1.96 -27.58
CA PRO A 54 -3.11 1.64 -27.48
C PRO A 54 -2.73 1.26 -26.05
N ARG A 55 -1.87 0.25 -25.88
CA ARG A 55 -1.29 -0.12 -24.59
C ARG A 55 0.15 0.37 -24.51
N VAL A 56 0.52 0.98 -23.38
CA VAL A 56 1.87 1.48 -23.13
C VAL A 56 2.28 1.09 -21.72
N ARG A 57 3.37 0.34 -21.60
CA ARG A 57 4.00 0.05 -20.31
C ARG A 57 4.76 1.27 -19.79
N GLN A 58 4.53 1.64 -18.54
CA GLN A 58 5.34 2.63 -17.84
C GLN A 58 6.24 1.94 -16.83
N ASP A 59 7.55 2.02 -17.06
CA ASP A 59 8.55 1.54 -16.11
C ASP A 59 8.65 2.53 -14.95
N LEU A 60 8.24 2.07 -13.76
CA LEU A 60 8.29 2.85 -12.53
C LEU A 60 9.73 2.94 -12.02
N VAL A 61 10.07 4.10 -11.44
CA VAL A 61 11.40 4.37 -10.87
C VAL A 61 11.27 4.74 -9.39
N ALA A 62 12.34 4.50 -8.62
CA ALA A 62 12.34 4.85 -7.20
C ALA A 62 12.28 6.38 -7.00
N PRO A 63 11.45 6.87 -6.05
CA PRO A 63 11.46 8.27 -5.65
C PRO A 63 12.85 8.73 -5.17
N PRO A 64 13.25 9.99 -5.41
CA PRO A 64 12.38 11.12 -5.77
C PRO A 64 12.19 11.31 -7.29
N PHE A 65 12.65 10.39 -8.11
CA PHE A 65 12.61 10.53 -9.57
C PHE A 65 11.24 10.20 -10.14
N LEU A 66 10.94 10.78 -11.31
CA LEU A 66 9.72 10.54 -12.05
C LEU A 66 9.97 9.53 -13.18
N PRO A 67 9.01 8.65 -13.50
CA PRO A 67 9.11 7.82 -14.69
C PRO A 67 9.15 8.71 -15.95
N LYS A 68 9.68 8.21 -17.06
CA LYS A 68 9.71 8.96 -18.32
C LYS A 68 8.29 9.26 -18.80
N HIS A 69 8.01 10.51 -19.16
CA HIS A 69 6.70 10.97 -19.62
C HIS A 69 6.82 12.20 -20.52
N ASN A 70 5.75 12.51 -21.25
CA ASN A 70 5.56 13.79 -21.91
C ASN A 70 4.64 14.67 -21.05
N GLN A 71 4.86 15.98 -21.03
CA GLN A 71 3.98 16.92 -20.32
C GLN A 71 2.68 17.21 -21.07
N VAL A 72 2.75 17.18 -22.41
CA VAL A 72 1.60 17.25 -23.30
C VAL A 72 1.34 15.84 -23.85
N ALA A 73 0.07 15.44 -23.89
CA ALA A 73 -0.30 14.12 -24.38
C ALA A 73 0.09 13.94 -25.84
N VAL A 74 0.68 12.79 -26.16
CA VAL A 74 0.94 12.37 -27.55
C VAL A 74 -0.15 11.36 -27.94
N GLY A 75 -0.95 11.72 -28.94
CA GLY A 75 -2.05 10.88 -29.43
C GLY A 75 -3.31 10.97 -28.56
N GLY A 76 -4.20 9.98 -28.74
CA GLY A 76 -5.47 9.84 -27.99
C GLY A 76 -5.28 9.21 -26.60
N PRO A 77 -6.39 8.87 -25.92
CA PRO A 77 -6.36 8.03 -24.72
C PRO A 77 -5.70 6.67 -24.98
N LYS A 78 -5.09 6.10 -23.94
CA LYS A 78 -4.40 4.80 -23.96
C LYS A 78 -4.59 4.06 -22.64
N ILE A 79 -4.25 2.78 -22.62
CA ILE A 79 -4.08 2.00 -21.40
C ILE A 79 -2.61 2.08 -21.00
N VAL A 80 -2.34 2.70 -19.85
CA VAL A 80 -1.02 2.76 -19.24
C VAL A 80 -0.88 1.61 -18.27
N GLU A 81 -0.04 0.64 -18.62
CA GLU A 81 0.21 -0.56 -17.82
C GLU A 81 1.34 -0.29 -16.83
N ILE A 82 1.08 -0.58 -15.55
CA ILE A 82 2.05 -0.50 -14.47
C ILE A 82 2.06 -1.79 -13.66
N GLU A 83 3.21 -2.11 -13.08
CA GLU A 83 3.35 -3.25 -12.18
C GLU A 83 3.96 -2.78 -10.86
N MET A 84 3.33 -3.18 -9.76
CA MET A 84 3.87 -2.96 -8.41
C MET A 84 3.97 -4.28 -7.66
N THR A 85 5.10 -4.48 -6.99
CA THR A 85 5.33 -5.59 -6.07
C THR A 85 5.37 -5.05 -4.64
N VAL A 86 4.56 -5.63 -3.77
CA VAL A 86 4.57 -5.33 -2.34
C VAL A 86 5.82 -5.94 -1.71
N ILE A 87 6.54 -5.16 -0.91
CA ILE A 87 7.72 -5.61 -0.18
C ILE A 87 7.58 -5.20 1.29
N GLU A 88 7.49 -6.20 2.16
CA GLU A 88 7.71 -6.04 3.60
C GLU A 88 9.22 -6.12 3.90
N LYS A 89 9.77 -5.11 4.58
CA LYS A 89 11.20 -5.06 4.89
C LYS A 89 11.52 -4.20 6.10
N GLU A 90 12.61 -4.52 6.77
CA GLU A 90 13.17 -3.61 7.76
C GLU A 90 13.86 -2.42 7.06
N MET A 91 13.62 -1.22 7.59
CA MET A 91 14.26 0.01 7.14
C MET A 91 14.83 0.78 8.33
N GLU A 92 16.07 1.24 8.21
CA GLU A 92 16.66 2.20 9.15
C GLU A 92 16.28 3.63 8.73
N ILE A 93 15.39 4.27 9.48
CA ILE A 93 14.81 5.59 9.15
C ILE A 93 15.57 6.76 9.77
N ALA A 94 16.38 6.50 10.79
CA ALA A 94 17.33 7.41 11.41
C ALA A 94 18.43 6.56 12.08
N PRO A 95 19.62 7.11 12.42
CA PRO A 95 20.70 6.32 13.01
C PRO A 95 20.22 5.50 14.23
N GLY A 96 20.23 4.17 14.10
CA GLY A 96 19.79 3.25 15.15
C GLY A 96 18.27 3.12 15.34
N VAL A 97 17.45 3.70 14.46
CA VAL A 97 15.98 3.64 14.51
C VAL A 97 15.47 2.82 13.33
N PHE A 98 14.84 1.69 13.63
CA PHE A 98 14.38 0.72 12.64
C PHE A 98 12.86 0.61 12.65
N VAL A 99 12.27 0.46 11.46
CA VAL A 99 10.85 0.17 11.27
C VAL A 99 10.68 -1.06 10.41
N GLN A 100 9.58 -1.77 10.61
CA GLN A 100 9.14 -2.85 9.73
C GLN A 100 8.20 -2.23 8.69
N ALA A 101 8.79 -1.78 7.58
CA ALA A 101 8.09 -1.05 6.53
C ALA A 101 7.32 -1.99 5.61
N MET A 102 6.16 -1.51 5.16
CA MET A 102 5.38 -2.11 4.07
C MET A 102 5.44 -1.14 2.90
N THR A 103 5.87 -1.60 1.74
CA THR A 103 6.21 -0.70 0.63
C THR A 103 5.64 -1.18 -0.69
N PHE A 104 5.28 -0.24 -1.56
CA PHE A 104 5.07 -0.50 -2.97
C PHE A 104 6.42 -0.33 -3.69
N ASN A 105 6.90 -1.38 -4.38
CA ASN A 105 8.20 -1.42 -5.05
C ASN A 105 9.42 -1.14 -4.13
N GLY A 106 9.35 -1.52 -2.85
CA GLY A 106 10.53 -1.52 -1.98
C GLY A 106 10.99 -0.15 -1.46
N SER A 107 10.22 0.91 -1.73
CA SER A 107 10.52 2.31 -1.39
C SER A 107 9.39 2.94 -0.57
N ASN A 108 9.74 3.93 0.26
CA ASN A 108 8.80 4.85 0.88
C ASN A 108 9.17 6.30 0.49
N PRO A 109 8.28 7.04 -0.16
CA PRO A 109 6.99 6.58 -0.68
C PRO A 109 7.16 5.53 -1.80
N GLY A 110 6.07 4.90 -2.22
CA GLY A 110 6.04 4.11 -3.45
C GLY A 110 6.24 4.99 -4.71
N PRO A 111 6.53 4.42 -5.88
CA PRO A 111 6.83 5.19 -7.10
C PRO A 111 5.73 6.14 -7.57
N MET A 112 6.11 7.29 -8.13
CA MET A 112 5.15 8.15 -8.83
C MET A 112 4.65 7.45 -10.10
N ILE A 113 3.33 7.44 -10.29
CA ILE A 113 2.68 7.06 -11.56
C ILE A 113 2.33 8.36 -12.31
N ILE A 114 2.58 8.42 -13.63
CA ILE A 114 2.23 9.61 -14.43
C ILE A 114 1.39 9.20 -15.65
N VAL A 115 0.16 9.70 -15.72
CA VAL A 115 -0.76 9.47 -16.84
C VAL A 115 -1.40 10.78 -17.30
N HIS A 116 -2.17 10.76 -18.38
CA HIS A 116 -2.94 11.91 -18.81
C HIS A 116 -4.43 11.70 -18.55
N GLU A 117 -5.16 12.81 -18.43
CA GLU A 117 -6.62 12.79 -18.36
C GLU A 117 -7.23 11.96 -19.51
N GLY A 118 -8.14 11.08 -19.13
CA GLY A 118 -8.84 10.16 -20.01
C GLY A 118 -8.07 8.88 -20.34
N ASP A 119 -6.78 8.77 -19.99
CA ASP A 119 -6.07 7.48 -20.04
C ASP A 119 -6.70 6.49 -19.04
N TYR A 120 -6.56 5.20 -19.33
CA TYR A 120 -6.85 4.14 -18.37
C TYR A 120 -5.54 3.72 -17.71
N VAL A 121 -5.56 3.56 -16.40
CA VAL A 121 -4.44 2.96 -15.67
C VAL A 121 -4.79 1.50 -15.43
N GLU A 122 -3.89 0.60 -15.81
CA GLU A 122 -3.99 -0.83 -15.53
C GLU A 122 -2.82 -1.24 -14.64
N LEU A 123 -3.14 -1.56 -13.38
CA LEU A 123 -2.17 -2.00 -12.39
C LEU A 123 -2.21 -3.52 -12.24
N THR A 124 -1.05 -4.15 -12.36
CA THR A 124 -0.80 -5.47 -11.78
C THR A 124 -0.15 -5.29 -10.41
N LEU A 125 -0.87 -5.63 -9.33
CA LEU A 125 -0.36 -5.61 -7.96
C LEU A 125 -0.02 -7.03 -7.52
N LYS A 126 1.23 -7.25 -7.11
CA LYS A 126 1.73 -8.56 -6.68
C LYS A 126 2.09 -8.53 -5.20
N ASN A 127 1.64 -9.54 -4.46
CA ASN A 127 2.07 -9.77 -3.07
C ASN A 127 2.85 -11.08 -2.99
N PRO A 128 4.20 -11.07 -2.97
CA PRO A 128 4.99 -12.29 -2.90
C PRO A 128 4.73 -13.14 -1.65
N LYS A 129 4.92 -14.47 -1.75
CA LYS A 129 4.78 -15.43 -0.63
C LYS A 129 5.73 -15.16 0.55
N THR A 130 6.74 -14.32 0.36
CA THR A 130 7.70 -13.93 1.40
C THR A 130 7.13 -12.90 2.37
N ASN A 131 6.06 -12.21 2.00
CA ASN A 131 5.35 -11.27 2.87
C ASN A 131 4.44 -12.02 3.86
N SER A 132 4.02 -11.34 4.91
CA SER A 132 3.23 -11.90 6.00
C SER A 132 1.79 -11.39 6.06
N LEU A 133 1.50 -10.25 5.43
CA LEU A 133 0.20 -9.58 5.48
C LEU A 133 -0.50 -9.58 4.13
N GLU A 134 -1.83 -9.51 4.21
CA GLU A 134 -2.66 -9.15 3.07
C GLU A 134 -2.52 -7.64 2.78
N HIS A 135 -2.50 -7.29 1.50
CA HIS A 135 -2.44 -5.92 1.06
C HIS A 135 -3.50 -5.64 0.01
N ASN A 136 -3.82 -4.36 -0.19
CA ASN A 136 -4.63 -3.87 -1.31
C ASN A 136 -4.15 -2.46 -1.68
N ILE A 137 -4.85 -1.78 -2.57
CA ILE A 137 -4.51 -0.41 -2.95
C ILE A 137 -5.76 0.42 -3.24
N ASP A 138 -5.81 1.59 -2.61
CA ASP A 138 -6.79 2.65 -2.80
C ASP A 138 -6.12 3.80 -3.58
N PHE A 139 -6.64 4.10 -4.76
CA PHE A 139 -6.27 5.26 -5.57
C PHE A 139 -7.31 6.36 -5.42
N HIS A 140 -6.90 7.50 -4.86
CA HIS A 140 -7.76 8.68 -4.75
C HIS A 140 -8.11 9.29 -6.12
N SER A 141 -7.36 8.93 -7.18
CA SER A 141 -7.65 9.29 -8.57
C SER A 141 -8.72 8.43 -9.24
N SER A 142 -9.15 7.33 -8.61
CA SER A 142 -10.12 6.39 -9.17
C SER A 142 -11.55 6.64 -8.63
N THR A 143 -12.56 5.98 -9.20
CA THR A 143 -13.95 6.12 -8.76
C THR A 143 -14.59 4.74 -8.61
N GLY A 144 -15.20 4.50 -7.45
CA GLY A 144 -15.87 3.24 -7.11
C GLY A 144 -15.01 2.30 -6.25
N ALA A 145 -15.68 1.36 -5.57
CA ALA A 145 -15.07 0.28 -4.80
C ALA A 145 -13.93 0.69 -3.85
N LEU A 146 -14.11 1.81 -3.12
CA LEU A 146 -13.11 2.37 -2.19
C LEU A 146 -11.78 2.66 -2.89
N GLY A 147 -11.83 3.36 -4.02
CA GLY A 147 -10.67 3.69 -4.82
C GLY A 147 -9.95 2.45 -5.41
N ALA A 148 -10.71 1.40 -5.72
CA ALA A 148 -10.24 0.04 -6.01
C ALA A 148 -9.77 -0.81 -4.80
N GLY A 149 -9.72 -0.27 -3.58
CA GLY A 149 -9.30 -1.02 -2.39
C GLY A 149 -10.14 -2.27 -2.15
N ALA A 150 -11.46 -2.20 -2.37
CA ALA A 150 -12.35 -3.34 -2.19
C ALA A 150 -12.21 -4.43 -3.26
N LEU A 151 -11.47 -4.17 -4.35
CA LEU A 151 -11.27 -5.10 -5.47
C LEU A 151 -9.84 -5.66 -5.53
N THR A 152 -8.95 -5.19 -4.67
CA THR A 152 -7.51 -5.44 -4.80
C THR A 152 -6.88 -6.13 -3.59
N HIS A 153 -7.69 -6.79 -2.76
CA HIS A 153 -7.18 -7.63 -1.69
C HIS A 153 -6.35 -8.79 -2.26
N VAL A 154 -5.07 -8.84 -1.88
CA VAL A 154 -4.10 -9.85 -2.30
C VAL A 154 -3.35 -10.40 -1.08
N ALA A 155 -3.56 -11.68 -0.78
CA ALA A 155 -2.81 -12.39 0.26
C ALA A 155 -1.38 -12.71 -0.21
N PRO A 156 -0.47 -13.11 0.70
CA PRO A 156 0.87 -13.54 0.31
C PRO A 156 0.83 -14.70 -0.70
N GLY A 157 1.43 -14.47 -1.86
CA GLY A 157 1.44 -15.37 -3.02
C GLY A 157 0.40 -15.08 -4.09
N GLU A 158 -0.41 -14.05 -3.93
CA GLU A 158 -1.45 -13.66 -4.86
C GLU A 158 -1.09 -12.39 -5.65
N GLU A 159 -1.80 -12.19 -6.75
CA GLU A 159 -1.74 -10.98 -7.56
C GLU A 159 -3.13 -10.62 -8.07
N VAL A 160 -3.32 -9.35 -8.40
CA VAL A 160 -4.56 -8.83 -8.97
C VAL A 160 -4.24 -7.83 -10.08
N VAL A 161 -5.08 -7.82 -11.12
CA VAL A 161 -5.05 -6.78 -12.15
C VAL A 161 -6.30 -5.93 -12.01
N ILE A 162 -6.13 -4.61 -11.87
CA ILE A 162 -7.22 -3.66 -11.82
C ILE A 162 -7.03 -2.58 -12.87
N ARG A 163 -8.15 -2.11 -13.44
CA ARG A 163 -8.15 -1.02 -14.41
C ARG A 163 -9.18 0.03 -14.04
N TRP A 164 -8.79 1.30 -14.12
CA TRP A 164 -9.69 2.45 -13.95
C TRP A 164 -9.36 3.55 -14.95
N LYS A 165 -10.29 4.49 -15.15
CA LYS A 165 -10.09 5.66 -15.98
C LYS A 165 -9.64 6.86 -15.14
N ALA A 166 -8.59 7.54 -15.57
CA ALA A 166 -8.08 8.75 -14.91
C ALA A 166 -8.86 9.98 -15.40
N ASP A 167 -10.05 10.20 -14.84
CA ASP A 167 -11.01 11.22 -15.30
C ASP A 167 -10.80 12.62 -14.71
N LYS A 168 -9.87 12.79 -13.76
CA LYS A 168 -9.65 14.06 -13.06
C LYS A 168 -8.17 14.39 -13.04
N THR A 169 -7.82 15.59 -13.49
CA THR A 169 -6.44 16.10 -13.46
C THR A 169 -6.02 16.47 -12.04
N GLY A 170 -4.72 16.32 -11.76
CA GLY A 170 -4.13 16.65 -10.47
C GLY A 170 -3.15 15.58 -9.98
N THR A 171 -2.65 15.78 -8.77
CA THR A 171 -1.83 14.80 -8.05
C THR A 171 -2.64 14.22 -6.91
N PHE A 172 -2.73 12.91 -6.85
CA PHE A 172 -3.57 12.17 -5.92
C PHE A 172 -2.73 11.17 -5.16
N VAL A 173 -3.09 10.93 -3.90
CA VAL A 173 -2.47 9.88 -3.10
C VAL A 173 -3.00 8.52 -3.57
N TYR A 174 -2.15 7.52 -3.48
CA TYR A 174 -2.60 6.14 -3.38
C TYR A 174 -2.02 5.52 -2.12
N HIS A 175 -2.75 4.61 -1.48
CA HIS A 175 -2.27 3.93 -0.28
C HIS A 175 -2.93 2.57 -0.07
N CYS A 176 -2.31 1.73 0.75
CA CYS A 176 -2.91 0.48 1.19
C CYS A 176 -4.07 0.76 2.19
N ALA A 177 -5.14 -0.03 2.11
CA ALA A 177 -6.35 0.14 2.92
C ALA A 177 -7.12 -1.19 3.15
N PRO A 178 -6.53 -2.20 3.82
CA PRO A 178 -7.11 -3.56 3.93
C PRO A 178 -8.32 -3.65 4.86
N GLY A 179 -8.72 -2.54 5.50
CA GLY A 179 -9.90 -2.45 6.37
C GLY A 179 -9.57 -2.26 7.86
N GLY A 180 -10.53 -1.71 8.60
CA GLY A 180 -10.46 -1.55 10.06
C GLY A 180 -9.20 -0.80 10.54
N THR A 181 -8.61 -1.26 11.64
CA THR A 181 -7.39 -0.66 12.22
C THR A 181 -6.13 -0.93 11.40
N MET A 182 -6.20 -1.82 10.41
CA MET A 182 -5.06 -2.12 9.53
C MET A 182 -4.84 -1.02 8.48
N ILE A 183 -5.87 -0.22 8.15
CA ILE A 183 -5.73 0.94 7.25
C ILE A 183 -4.65 1.90 7.78
N PRO A 184 -4.81 2.54 8.95
CA PRO A 184 -3.80 3.50 9.40
C PRO A 184 -2.46 2.82 9.68
N TYR A 185 -2.44 1.56 10.13
CA TYR A 185 -1.18 0.85 10.38
C TYR A 185 -0.35 0.68 9.11
N HIS A 186 -0.96 0.20 8.01
CA HIS A 186 -0.27 0.02 6.73
C HIS A 186 0.22 1.36 6.17
N VAL A 187 -0.60 2.40 6.26
CA VAL A 187 -0.26 3.74 5.76
C VAL A 187 0.96 4.29 6.49
N VAL A 188 0.97 4.28 7.83
CA VAL A 188 2.11 4.80 8.61
C VAL A 188 3.31 3.87 8.65
N ALA A 189 3.14 2.60 8.25
CA ALA A 189 4.24 1.68 7.98
C ALA A 189 4.90 1.93 6.61
N GLY A 190 4.49 2.99 5.90
CA GLY A 190 5.14 3.46 4.68
C GLY A 190 4.41 3.12 3.39
N MET A 191 3.23 2.51 3.46
CA MET A 191 2.57 1.91 2.30
C MET A 191 1.64 2.89 1.58
N ASN A 192 2.24 3.96 1.05
CA ASN A 192 1.57 5.03 0.31
C ASN A 192 2.50 5.58 -0.78
N GLY A 193 1.90 6.25 -1.77
CA GLY A 193 2.59 6.93 -2.85
C GLY A 193 1.67 7.93 -3.54
N ALA A 194 2.02 8.34 -4.76
CA ALA A 194 1.21 9.29 -5.51
C ALA A 194 1.10 8.96 -7.01
N ILE A 195 0.00 9.39 -7.60
CA ILE A 195 -0.25 9.39 -9.04
C ILE A 195 -0.50 10.82 -9.50
N MET A 196 0.09 11.21 -10.62
CA MET A 196 -0.16 12.46 -11.31
C MET A 196 -0.95 12.20 -12.59
N VAL A 197 -2.12 12.82 -12.70
CA VAL A 197 -2.96 12.85 -13.89
C VAL A 197 -2.79 14.22 -14.54
N LEU A 198 -1.97 14.30 -15.58
CA LEU A 198 -1.70 15.54 -16.31
C LEU A 198 -2.89 15.91 -17.22
N PRO A 199 -3.22 17.21 -17.37
CA PRO A 199 -4.09 17.65 -18.44
C PRO A 199 -3.52 17.26 -19.81
N ARG A 200 -4.38 16.96 -20.78
CA ARG A 200 -3.92 16.48 -22.09
C ARG A 200 -3.07 17.51 -22.84
N ASP A 201 -3.33 18.80 -22.64
CA ASP A 201 -2.61 19.92 -23.24
C ASP A 201 -1.52 20.52 -22.33
N GLY A 202 -1.15 19.82 -21.27
CA GLY A 202 -0.10 20.23 -20.33
C GLY A 202 -0.58 21.17 -19.22
N LEU A 203 0.35 21.60 -18.37
CA LEU A 203 0.04 22.50 -17.26
C LEU A 203 -0.22 23.92 -17.77
N LYS A 204 -1.06 24.67 -17.05
CA LYS A 204 -1.35 26.07 -17.33
C LYS A 204 -1.25 26.93 -16.08
N ASP A 205 -0.88 28.18 -16.26
CA ASP A 205 -0.94 29.20 -15.20
C ASP A 205 -2.39 29.67 -14.95
N GLU A 206 -2.58 30.61 -14.02
CA GLU A 206 -3.89 31.14 -13.67
C GLU A 206 -4.58 31.92 -14.80
N LYS A 207 -3.82 32.31 -15.83
CA LYS A 207 -4.31 33.04 -17.02
C LYS A 207 -4.55 32.11 -18.21
N GLY A 208 -4.26 30.82 -18.07
CA GLY A 208 -4.41 29.82 -19.13
C GLY A 208 -3.21 29.71 -20.08
N ASN A 209 -2.08 30.35 -19.79
CA ASN A 209 -0.86 30.19 -20.59
C ASN A 209 -0.19 28.85 -20.28
N ALA A 210 0.38 28.21 -21.30
CA ALA A 210 1.09 26.95 -21.14
C ALA A 210 2.30 27.12 -20.20
N THR A 211 2.44 26.16 -19.28
CA THR A 211 3.56 26.07 -18.32
C THR A 211 4.23 24.72 -18.47
N SER A 212 5.57 24.72 -18.46
CA SER A 212 6.38 23.51 -18.55
C SER A 212 7.47 23.47 -17.49
N TYR A 213 7.91 22.28 -17.13
CA TYR A 213 9.08 22.06 -16.26
C TYR A 213 10.24 21.39 -17.00
N ASP A 214 11.47 21.78 -16.67
CA ASP A 214 12.67 21.09 -17.18
C ASP A 214 13.01 19.84 -16.34
N LYS A 215 12.70 19.90 -15.04
CA LYS A 215 12.89 18.81 -14.07
C LYS A 215 11.68 18.70 -13.16
N GLY A 216 11.35 17.48 -12.76
CA GLY A 216 10.34 17.20 -11.75
C GLY A 216 10.86 16.22 -10.71
N PHE A 217 10.44 16.40 -9.47
CA PHE A 217 10.76 15.51 -8.35
C PHE A 217 9.49 15.19 -7.56
N TYR A 218 9.45 13.98 -7.04
CA TYR A 218 8.39 13.51 -6.16
C TYR A 218 8.94 13.30 -4.75
N ILE A 219 8.43 14.06 -3.80
CA ILE A 219 8.84 13.99 -2.40
C ILE A 219 7.65 13.53 -1.57
N GLY A 220 7.71 12.30 -1.07
CA GLY A 220 6.76 11.81 -0.07
C GLY A 220 7.26 12.10 1.34
N GLU A 221 6.40 12.69 2.15
CA GLU A 221 6.59 12.81 3.59
C GLU A 221 5.93 11.64 4.30
N GLN A 222 6.65 11.04 5.24
CA GLN A 222 6.16 9.94 6.05
C GLN A 222 6.27 10.27 7.53
N ASP A 223 5.16 10.06 8.24
CA ASP A 223 5.09 10.08 9.68
C ASP A 223 5.25 8.66 10.26
N TRP A 224 6.26 8.48 11.12
CA TRP A 224 6.61 7.21 11.73
C TRP A 224 6.29 7.21 13.22
N TYR A 225 5.77 6.09 13.73
CA TYR A 225 5.34 5.94 15.12
C TYR A 225 6.09 4.81 15.82
N VAL A 226 7.34 5.07 16.19
CA VAL A 226 8.23 4.07 16.79
C VAL A 226 8.21 4.16 18.31
N MET A 227 7.89 3.05 18.98
CA MET A 227 7.84 2.94 20.44
C MET A 227 9.23 3.08 21.06
N LYS A 228 9.32 3.81 22.18
CA LYS A 228 10.49 3.80 23.07
C LYS A 228 10.30 2.78 24.19
N GLY A 229 11.38 2.06 24.52
CA GLY A 229 11.48 1.21 25.70
C GLY A 229 11.60 2.03 26.99
N ALA A 230 11.60 1.34 28.12
CA ALA A 230 11.79 1.96 29.44
C ALA A 230 13.18 2.60 29.61
N ASP A 231 14.16 2.17 28.81
CA ASP A 231 15.51 2.73 28.74
C ASP A 231 15.60 3.98 27.83
N GLY A 232 14.48 4.44 27.27
CA GLY A 232 14.41 5.59 26.37
C GLY A 232 14.86 5.31 24.94
N LYS A 233 15.32 4.08 24.62
CA LYS A 233 15.74 3.69 23.26
C LYS A 233 14.54 3.27 22.43
N PHE A 234 14.62 3.45 21.12
CA PHE A 234 13.59 2.92 20.21
C PHE A 234 13.63 1.40 20.16
N LYS A 235 12.46 0.76 20.23
CA LYS A 235 12.32 -0.69 20.11
C LYS A 235 12.50 -1.11 18.65
N ARG A 236 13.06 -2.30 18.45
CA ARG A 236 13.23 -2.95 17.15
C ARG A 236 12.45 -4.27 17.16
N TYR A 237 11.87 -4.62 16.03
CA TYR A 237 10.98 -5.77 15.88
C TYR A 237 11.43 -6.62 14.70
N GLU A 238 11.09 -7.90 14.70
CA GLU A 238 11.47 -8.86 13.65
C GLU A 238 10.51 -8.88 12.44
N SER A 239 9.28 -8.40 12.61
CA SER A 239 8.26 -8.40 11.56
C SER A 239 7.20 -7.31 11.77
N PRO A 240 6.45 -6.94 10.73
CA PRO A 240 5.36 -5.98 10.86
C PRO A 240 4.26 -6.47 11.83
N VAL A 241 3.97 -7.76 11.88
CA VAL A 241 2.96 -8.30 12.81
C VAL A 241 3.35 -8.04 14.27
N VAL A 242 4.62 -8.25 14.62
CA VAL A 242 5.12 -8.08 15.99
C VAL A 242 5.19 -6.59 16.38
N ALA A 243 5.48 -5.70 15.42
CA ALA A 243 5.55 -4.25 15.67
C ALA A 243 4.16 -3.61 15.90
N MET A 244 3.10 -4.16 15.30
CA MET A 244 1.78 -3.53 15.20
C MET A 244 1.24 -2.98 16.52
N GLY A 245 1.23 -3.79 17.59
CA GLY A 245 0.60 -3.39 18.86
C GLY A 245 1.24 -2.14 19.49
N ASP A 246 2.57 -2.06 19.45
CA ASP A 246 3.32 -0.92 19.96
C ASP A 246 3.21 0.28 19.03
N THR A 247 3.29 0.09 17.72
CA THR A 247 3.08 1.17 16.73
C THR A 247 1.70 1.81 16.91
N MET A 248 0.64 1.00 16.98
CA MET A 248 -0.73 1.47 17.20
C MET A 248 -0.89 2.23 18.54
N LYS A 249 -0.15 1.82 19.58
CA LYS A 249 -0.14 2.53 20.86
C LYS A 249 0.47 3.93 20.74
N VAL A 250 1.57 4.08 20.00
CA VAL A 250 2.20 5.40 19.75
C VAL A 250 1.32 6.26 18.84
N MET A 251 0.76 5.68 17.77
CA MET A 251 -0.13 6.37 16.82
C MET A 251 -1.33 7.05 17.49
N ARG A 252 -1.92 6.43 18.51
CA ARG A 252 -3.04 7.02 19.28
C ARG A 252 -2.67 8.32 19.98
N GLY A 253 -1.38 8.59 20.19
CA GLY A 253 -0.90 9.86 20.71
C GLY A 253 -0.89 11.01 19.70
N LEU A 254 -1.07 10.73 18.39
CA LEU A 254 -1.06 11.70 17.28
C LEU A 254 0.23 12.53 17.18
N ILE A 255 1.31 12.05 17.79
CA ILE A 255 2.62 12.69 17.78
C ILE A 255 3.59 11.69 17.15
N PRO A 256 4.01 11.88 15.89
CA PRO A 256 4.97 11.00 15.25
C PRO A 256 6.33 11.09 15.96
N SER A 257 7.04 9.97 16.03
CA SER A 257 8.41 9.98 16.54
C SER A 257 9.40 10.54 15.52
N HIS A 258 9.11 10.37 14.23
CA HIS A 258 9.90 10.92 13.13
C HIS A 258 8.98 11.37 11.99
N LEU A 259 9.36 12.47 11.34
CA LEU A 259 8.87 12.87 10.03
C LEU A 259 10.06 12.81 9.07
N THR A 260 9.92 12.09 7.96
CA THR A 260 11.01 11.94 6.99
C THR A 260 10.51 12.17 5.58
N PHE A 261 11.33 12.83 4.76
CA PHE A 261 11.18 12.74 3.31
C PHE A 261 11.87 11.48 2.80
N ASN A 262 11.30 10.83 1.77
CA ASN A 262 11.89 9.66 1.11
C ASN A 262 12.32 8.54 2.09
N GLY A 263 11.50 8.34 3.14
CA GLY A 263 11.59 7.25 4.09
C GLY A 263 12.75 7.26 5.10
N LYS A 264 13.66 8.26 5.06
CA LYS A 264 14.81 8.32 5.98
C LYS A 264 15.29 9.74 6.24
N VAL A 265 15.73 10.03 7.46
CA VAL A 265 16.41 11.29 7.82
C VAL A 265 17.64 11.50 6.92
N GLY A 266 17.70 12.66 6.27
CA GLY A 266 18.82 13.03 5.38
C GLY A 266 18.81 12.36 4.00
N SER A 267 17.76 11.63 3.64
CA SER A 267 17.62 10.90 2.36
C SER A 267 17.77 11.78 1.12
N LEU A 268 17.41 13.06 1.21
CA LEU A 268 17.43 14.02 0.10
C LEU A 268 18.41 15.18 0.35
N THR A 269 19.49 14.92 1.09
CA THR A 269 20.47 15.95 1.50
C THR A 269 21.91 15.56 1.14
N GLY A 270 22.81 16.54 1.10
CA GLY A 270 24.24 16.31 0.82
C GLY A 270 24.45 15.66 -0.55
N ASP A 271 25.16 14.53 -0.56
CA ASP A 271 25.42 13.76 -1.79
C ASP A 271 24.16 13.11 -2.38
N ASN A 272 23.11 12.96 -1.57
CA ASN A 272 21.80 12.45 -2.01
C ASN A 272 20.84 13.58 -2.43
N ALA A 273 21.31 14.82 -2.51
CA ALA A 273 20.48 15.92 -2.99
C ALA A 273 20.04 15.67 -4.44
N MET A 274 18.78 16.03 -4.72
CA MET A 274 18.02 15.83 -5.96
C MET A 274 18.71 16.46 -7.21
N LYS A 275 19.77 15.83 -7.72
CA LYS A 275 20.57 16.28 -8.86
C LYS A 275 20.13 15.63 -10.17
#